data_AF-A0A7X7MBE4-F1
#
_entry.id   AF-A0A7X7MBE4-F1
#
_cell.length_a   1.000
_cell.length_b   1.000
_cell.length_c   1.000
_cell.angle_alpha   90.00
_cell.angle_beta   90.00
_cell.angle_gamma   90.00
#
_symmetry.space_group_name_H-M   'P 1'
#
loop_
_entity.id
_entity.type
_entity.pdbx_description
1 polymer ?
#
loop_
_entity_poly.entity_id
_entity_poly.type
_entity_poly.pdbx_seq_one_letter_code
_entity_poly.pdbx_strand_id
1 'polypeptide(L)'
;EAMDLLAEHTRVGTEYEDVPARSPQTHLGYNDAAPIDAAAREVTSDTGELHRNWGREYGRIDTPRSQVVYGFLGRNRPLQTADLVVDARTDFAVVAVSSLTGAPITTSDNLLLSAIGRARNTGERRQDGQIVDFGTCPILAEVTEAEVSIRTKHPGLIVWSISAEGFYVGRVPTTYANGLLTFRIGDVFPSIYYLIRTE
;
A
#
# COMPACT_ATOMS: atom_id res chain seq x y z
N GLU A 1 10.95 12.52 -35.43
CA GLU A 1 10.06 12.54 -36.61
C GLU A 1 9.64 11.15 -37.08
N ALA A 2 10.49 10.28 -37.63
CA ALA A 2 10.04 8.95 -38.10
C ALA A 2 9.59 7.99 -36.97
N MET A 3 10.21 8.08 -35.79
CA MET A 3 9.87 7.25 -34.63
C MET A 3 8.57 7.69 -33.92
N ASP A 4 8.21 8.98 -34.03
CA ASP A 4 6.99 9.53 -33.41
C ASP A 4 5.72 9.12 -34.16
N LEU A 5 5.85 8.46 -35.32
CA LEU A 5 4.74 7.94 -36.13
C LEU A 5 4.46 6.45 -35.87
N LEU A 6 5.27 5.78 -35.04
CA LEU A 6 5.03 4.39 -34.65
C LEU A 6 3.79 4.33 -33.74
N ALA A 7 2.83 3.47 -34.10
CA ALA A 7 1.58 3.30 -33.35
C ALA A 7 1.82 2.90 -31.89
N GLU A 8 2.89 2.15 -31.63
CA GLU A 8 3.32 1.71 -30.29
C GLU A 8 3.70 2.89 -29.36
N HIS A 9 4.08 4.04 -29.93
CA HIS A 9 4.45 5.24 -29.17
C HIS A 9 3.32 6.26 -29.01
N THR A 10 2.24 6.17 -29.78
CA THR A 10 1.30 7.29 -29.93
C THR A 10 -0.12 7.03 -29.46
N ARG A 11 -0.55 5.79 -29.25
CA ARG A 11 -1.94 5.51 -28.82
C ARG A 11 -2.05 4.27 -27.94
N VAL A 12 -2.09 4.49 -26.63
CA VAL A 12 -2.64 3.51 -25.68
C VAL A 12 -3.82 4.16 -24.99
N GLY A 13 -4.99 3.56 -25.13
CA GLY A 13 -6.21 3.95 -24.41
C GLY A 13 -6.67 2.79 -23.55
N THR A 14 -7.23 3.08 -22.39
CA THR A 14 -7.91 2.06 -21.57
C THR A 14 -9.38 2.45 -21.54
N GLU A 15 -10.25 1.54 -21.97
CA GLU A 15 -11.69 1.67 -21.89
C GLU A 15 -12.18 0.72 -20.80
N TYR A 16 -13.05 1.22 -19.91
CA TYR A 16 -13.75 0.42 -18.92
C TYR A 16 -15.25 0.56 -19.17
N GLU A 17 -16.03 -0.40 -18.71
CA GLU A 17 -17.50 -0.34 -18.75
C GLU A 17 -17.96 0.98 -18.10
N ASP A 18 -18.83 1.72 -18.79
CA ASP A 18 -19.34 3.05 -18.41
C ASP A 18 -18.30 4.18 -18.25
N VAL A 19 -17.05 3.97 -18.65
CA VAL A 19 -16.02 5.02 -18.70
C VAL A 19 -15.69 5.29 -20.17
N PRO A 20 -16.26 6.34 -20.79
CA PRO A 20 -15.97 6.64 -22.18
C PRO A 20 -14.47 6.87 -22.35
N ALA A 21 -13.87 6.20 -23.34
CA ALA A 21 -12.47 6.37 -23.68
C ALA A 21 -12.18 7.86 -23.90
N ARG A 22 -11.37 8.46 -23.02
CA ARG A 22 -10.85 9.81 -23.26
C ARG A 22 -9.88 9.72 -24.43
N SER A 23 -9.99 10.64 -25.39
CA SER A 23 -9.09 10.72 -26.54
C SER A 23 -7.63 10.59 -26.08
N PRO A 24 -6.77 9.86 -26.82
CA PRO A 24 -5.36 9.72 -26.45
C PRO A 24 -4.78 11.12 -26.24
N GLN A 25 -4.33 11.40 -25.02
CA GLN A 25 -3.54 12.60 -24.77
C GLN A 25 -2.21 12.43 -25.50
N THR A 26 -1.67 13.53 -26.03
CA THR A 26 -0.36 13.53 -26.69
C THR A 26 0.65 12.84 -25.79
N HIS A 27 1.09 11.65 -26.18
CA HIS A 27 2.19 10.97 -25.50
C HIS A 27 3.48 11.72 -25.78
N LEU A 28 4.41 11.61 -24.82
CA LEU A 28 5.77 12.09 -24.97
C LEU A 28 6.35 11.54 -26.27
N GLY A 29 6.75 12.43 -27.17
CA GLY A 29 7.52 12.07 -28.35
C GLY A 29 8.80 11.35 -27.95
N TYR A 30 9.38 10.58 -28.87
CA TYR A 30 10.62 9.86 -28.65
C TYR A 30 11.77 10.77 -28.16
N ASN A 31 11.73 12.05 -28.56
CA ASN A 31 12.71 13.07 -28.17
C ASN A 31 12.21 14.02 -27.07
N ASP A 32 11.02 13.80 -26.51
CA ASP A 32 10.54 14.64 -25.42
C ASP A 32 11.39 14.42 -24.17
N ALA A 33 11.57 15.50 -23.40
CA ALA A 33 12.25 15.40 -22.12
C ALA A 33 11.52 14.39 -21.24
N ALA A 34 12.29 13.55 -20.52
CA ALA A 34 11.71 12.63 -19.55
C ALA A 34 10.82 13.42 -18.58
N PRO A 35 9.60 12.96 -18.28
CA PRO A 35 8.64 13.69 -17.45
C PRO A 35 9.04 13.66 -15.97
N ILE A 36 10.14 13.00 -15.65
CA ILE A 36 10.66 12.80 -14.30
C ILE A 36 12.04 13.42 -14.24
N ASP A 37 12.23 14.32 -13.29
CA ASP A 37 13.56 14.79 -12.93
C ASP A 37 14.31 13.66 -12.18
N ALA A 38 15.21 12.98 -12.88
CA ALA A 38 16.02 11.91 -12.29
C ALA A 38 16.88 12.40 -11.12
N ALA A 39 17.25 13.70 -11.09
CA ALA A 39 18.04 14.28 -10.01
C ALA A 39 17.23 14.52 -8.73
N ALA A 40 15.91 14.73 -8.83
CA ALA A 40 15.02 14.93 -7.68
C ALA A 40 14.94 13.70 -6.76
N ARG A 41 15.23 12.52 -7.30
CA ARG A 41 15.13 11.22 -6.63
C ARG A 41 13.75 10.87 -6.05
N GLU A 42 12.72 11.53 -6.56
CA GLU A 42 11.34 11.28 -6.23
C GLU A 42 10.41 11.65 -7.39
N VAL A 43 9.20 11.10 -7.36
CA VAL A 43 8.15 11.39 -8.36
C VAL A 43 6.79 11.36 -7.68
N THR A 44 5.89 12.20 -8.18
CA THR A 44 4.47 12.21 -7.80
C THR A 44 3.62 12.06 -9.07
N SER A 45 2.50 11.35 -9.01
CA SER A 45 1.52 11.32 -10.10
C SER A 45 0.93 12.70 -10.37
N ASP A 46 0.34 12.86 -11.54
CA ASP A 46 -0.46 14.02 -11.93
C ASP A 46 -1.63 14.30 -10.98
N THR A 47 -2.23 13.25 -10.39
CA THR A 47 -3.28 13.37 -9.37
C THR A 47 -2.76 13.77 -7.99
N GLY A 48 -1.46 13.66 -7.73
CA GLY A 48 -0.88 13.81 -6.39
C GLY A 48 -1.04 12.57 -5.48
N GLU A 49 -1.80 11.57 -5.91
CA GLU A 49 -2.21 10.44 -5.06
C GLU A 49 -1.16 9.32 -4.99
N LEU A 50 -0.20 9.24 -5.93
CA LEU A 50 0.91 8.29 -5.87
C LEU A 50 2.22 9.08 -5.71
N HIS A 51 3.03 8.70 -4.73
CA HIS A 51 4.38 9.26 -4.55
C HIS A 51 5.41 8.16 -4.31
N ARG A 52 6.59 8.34 -4.89
CA ARG A 52 7.76 7.46 -4.68
C ARG A 52 9.00 8.30 -4.44
N ASN A 53 9.81 7.88 -3.49
CA ASN A 53 11.11 8.47 -3.19
C ASN A 53 12.17 7.38 -3.15
N TRP A 54 13.06 7.33 -4.15
CA TRP A 54 14.16 6.36 -4.19
C TRP A 54 15.44 6.87 -3.52
N GLY A 55 15.50 8.14 -3.11
CA GLY A 55 16.53 8.63 -2.21
C GLY A 55 16.38 8.10 -0.78
N ARG A 56 15.13 7.97 -0.32
CA ARG A 56 14.73 7.46 1.00
C ARG A 56 14.13 6.06 0.98
N GLU A 57 13.90 5.53 -0.21
CA GLU A 57 13.43 4.17 -0.47
C GLU A 57 12.04 3.84 0.12
N TYR A 58 11.12 4.81 0.06
CA TYR A 58 9.71 4.61 0.42
C TYR A 58 8.77 5.20 -0.64
N GLY A 59 7.49 4.87 -0.56
CA GLY A 59 6.43 5.50 -1.32
C GLY A 59 5.11 5.50 -0.57
N ARG A 60 4.14 6.22 -1.12
CA ARG A 60 2.78 6.29 -0.58
C ARG A 60 1.73 6.33 -1.69
N ILE A 61 0.55 5.85 -1.35
CA ILE A 61 -0.70 6.05 -2.10
C ILE A 61 -1.66 6.77 -1.17
N ASP A 62 -2.25 7.88 -1.60
CA ASP A 62 -3.11 8.75 -0.80
C ASP A 62 -4.39 9.06 -1.57
N THR A 63 -5.26 8.05 -1.71
CA THR A 63 -6.59 8.19 -2.32
C THR A 63 -7.66 8.13 -1.24
N PRO A 64 -8.87 8.69 -1.46
CA PRO A 64 -9.94 8.67 -0.45
C PRO A 64 -10.32 7.27 0.07
N ARG A 65 -10.19 6.24 -0.75
CA ARG A 65 -10.63 4.86 -0.44
C ARG A 65 -9.50 3.87 -0.22
N SER A 66 -8.26 4.24 -0.50
CA SER A 66 -7.10 3.39 -0.34
C SER A 66 -5.87 4.22 -0.06
N GLN A 67 -5.27 3.98 1.10
CA GLN A 67 -4.10 4.67 1.56
C GLN A 67 -3.02 3.66 1.95
N VAL A 68 -1.81 3.89 1.45
CA VAL A 68 -0.72 2.93 1.54
C VAL A 68 0.56 3.65 1.86
N VAL A 69 1.38 3.07 2.74
CA VAL A 69 2.80 3.39 2.86
C VAL A 69 3.59 2.11 2.56
N TYR A 70 4.64 2.21 1.75
CA TYR A 70 5.43 1.06 1.35
C TYR A 70 6.92 1.37 1.20
N GLY A 71 7.74 0.33 1.26
CA GLY A 71 9.19 0.41 1.17
C GLY A 71 9.83 0.34 2.55
N PHE A 72 10.88 1.11 2.77
CA PHE A 72 11.62 1.07 4.04
C PHE A 72 10.98 1.93 5.13
N LEU A 73 9.85 1.46 5.66
CA LEU A 73 9.06 2.18 6.67
C LEU A 73 9.84 2.41 7.97
N GLY A 74 10.58 1.41 8.46
CA GLY A 74 11.23 1.47 9.78
C GLY A 74 12.24 2.61 9.92
N ARG A 75 13.07 2.86 8.89
CA ARG A 75 14.00 4.00 8.89
C ARG A 75 13.39 5.34 8.49
N ASN A 76 12.18 5.34 7.94
CA ASN A 76 11.45 6.55 7.54
C ASN A 76 10.28 6.89 8.50
N ARG A 77 10.19 6.22 9.65
CA ARG A 77 9.04 6.31 10.55
C ARG A 77 8.96 7.66 11.30
N PRO A 78 7.75 8.13 11.63
CA PRO A 78 6.47 7.64 11.13
C PRO A 78 6.23 8.09 9.68
N LEU A 79 5.54 7.26 8.89
CA LEU A 79 5.04 7.65 7.58
C LEU A 79 3.52 7.86 7.63
N GLN A 80 3.03 8.80 6.81
CA GLN A 80 1.62 9.19 6.83
C GLN A 80 1.08 9.54 5.44
N THR A 81 -0.22 9.33 5.30
CA THR A 81 -1.11 9.83 4.24
C THR A 81 -2.17 10.73 4.89
N ALA A 82 -3.28 11.06 4.20
CA ALA A 82 -4.31 11.92 4.79
C ALA A 82 -4.94 11.33 6.07
N ASP A 83 -5.31 10.04 6.03
CA ASP A 83 -6.06 9.38 7.12
C ASP A 83 -5.34 8.21 7.80
N LEU A 84 -4.10 7.91 7.42
CA LEU A 84 -3.32 6.77 7.93
C LEU A 84 -1.94 7.26 8.41
N VAL A 85 -1.58 6.87 9.62
CA VAL A 85 -0.22 7.01 10.17
C VAL A 85 0.30 5.63 10.55
N VAL A 86 1.53 5.34 10.17
CA VAL A 86 2.21 4.07 10.45
C VAL A 86 3.57 4.37 11.08
N ASP A 87 3.72 3.98 12.33
CA ASP A 87 5.01 3.95 13.03
C ASP A 87 5.53 2.52 13.07
N ALA A 88 6.27 2.13 12.02
CA ALA A 88 6.76 0.78 11.82
C ALA A 88 8.09 0.53 12.54
N ARG A 89 8.23 -0.65 13.15
CA ARG A 89 9.52 -1.18 13.61
C ARG A 89 10.16 -2.08 12.55
N THR A 90 9.35 -2.80 11.77
CA THR A 90 9.80 -3.57 10.61
C THR A 90 10.43 -2.63 9.58
N ASP A 91 11.63 -2.97 9.11
CA ASP A 91 12.40 -2.09 8.23
C ASP A 91 11.75 -1.93 6.87
N PHE A 92 11.45 -3.04 6.17
CA PHE A 92 10.76 -3.04 4.87
C PHE A 92 9.38 -3.68 4.98
N ALA A 93 8.33 -2.92 4.64
CA ALA A 93 6.97 -3.43 4.63
C ALA A 93 6.06 -2.62 3.70
N VAL A 94 4.89 -3.19 3.42
CA VAL A 94 3.73 -2.52 2.82
C VAL A 94 2.62 -2.53 3.86
N VAL A 95 2.10 -1.37 4.22
CA VAL A 95 0.90 -1.23 5.04
C VAL A 95 -0.15 -0.49 4.21
N ALA A 96 -1.22 -1.18 3.86
CA ALA A 96 -2.31 -0.66 3.05
C ALA A 96 -3.63 -0.75 3.83
N VAL A 97 -4.40 0.34 3.83
CA VAL A 97 -5.77 0.37 4.32
C VAL A 97 -6.69 0.72 3.16
N SER A 98 -7.66 -0.15 2.91
CA SER A 98 -8.66 0.05 1.86
C SER A 98 -10.06 -0.03 2.44
N SER A 99 -10.93 0.86 1.97
CA SER A 99 -12.36 0.75 2.22
C SER A 99 -12.93 -0.43 1.43
N LEU A 100 -13.70 -1.29 2.09
CA LEU A 100 -14.48 -2.35 1.45
C LEU A 100 -15.87 -1.85 1.01
N THR A 101 -16.10 -0.55 1.05
CA THR A 101 -17.34 0.11 0.65
C THR A 101 -17.08 1.17 -0.42
N GLY A 102 -18.14 1.86 -0.88
CA GLY A 102 -18.02 3.05 -1.72
C GLY A 102 -17.53 4.30 -0.99
N ALA A 103 -17.48 4.29 0.35
CA ALA A 103 -17.17 5.47 1.16
C ALA A 103 -15.65 5.65 1.36
N PRO A 104 -15.18 6.90 1.53
CA PRO A 104 -13.80 7.18 1.97
C PRO A 104 -13.46 6.53 3.32
N ILE A 105 -12.16 6.30 3.57
CA ILE A 105 -11.66 5.64 4.78
C ILE A 105 -12.22 6.27 6.06
N THR A 106 -12.26 7.60 6.15
CA THR A 106 -12.76 8.31 7.35
C THR A 106 -14.22 8.05 7.69
N THR A 107 -15.02 7.62 6.73
CA THR A 107 -16.48 7.45 6.85
C THR A 107 -16.94 6.02 6.59
N SER A 108 -16.03 5.12 6.22
CA SER A 108 -16.36 3.72 6.00
C SER A 108 -16.40 2.96 7.32
N ASP A 109 -17.43 2.15 7.48
CA ASP A 109 -17.62 1.24 8.61
C ASP A 109 -17.04 -0.15 8.35
N ASN A 110 -16.41 -0.36 7.19
CA ASN A 110 -15.81 -1.64 6.79
C ASN A 110 -14.53 -1.39 5.97
N LEU A 111 -13.39 -1.72 6.56
CA LEU A 111 -12.05 -1.55 6.00
C LEU A 111 -11.28 -2.86 6.06
N LEU A 112 -10.34 -3.02 5.14
CA LEU A 112 -9.31 -4.06 5.19
C LEU A 112 -7.95 -3.40 5.33
N LEU A 113 -7.19 -3.81 6.34
CA LEU A 113 -5.77 -3.50 6.46
C LEU A 113 -4.97 -4.72 6.04
N SER A 114 -4.01 -4.54 5.14
CA SER A 114 -2.97 -5.53 4.83
C SER A 114 -1.60 -5.01 5.23
N ALA A 115 -0.81 -5.86 5.88
CA ALA A 115 0.51 -5.52 6.38
C ALA A 115 1.51 -6.65 6.06
N ILE A 116 2.30 -6.46 5.03
CA ILE A 116 3.19 -7.49 4.49
C ILE A 116 4.63 -7.00 4.52
N GLY A 117 5.48 -7.72 5.26
CA GLY A 117 6.93 -7.55 5.26
C GLY A 117 7.58 -8.43 4.19
N ARG A 118 8.70 -9.08 4.53
CA ARG A 118 9.32 -10.07 3.64
C ARG A 118 8.48 -11.34 3.56
N ALA A 119 8.28 -11.86 2.35
CA ALA A 119 7.66 -13.16 2.11
C ALA A 119 8.64 -14.06 1.34
N ARG A 120 8.83 -15.30 1.80
CA ARG A 120 9.75 -16.28 1.19
C ARG A 120 9.21 -17.69 1.28
N ASN A 121 9.58 -18.54 0.34
CA ASN A 121 9.28 -19.97 0.45
C ASN A 121 10.01 -20.60 1.66
N THR A 122 9.40 -21.63 2.24
CA THR A 122 10.05 -22.39 3.32
C THR A 122 11.34 -23.02 2.79
N GLY A 123 12.46 -22.72 3.44
CA GLY A 123 13.78 -23.23 3.05
C GLY A 123 14.43 -22.52 1.85
N GLU A 124 13.88 -21.40 1.35
CA GLU A 124 14.52 -20.60 0.29
C GLU A 124 15.96 -20.21 0.66
N ARG A 125 16.91 -20.42 -0.25
CA ARG A 125 18.31 -20.02 -0.06
C ARG A 125 18.73 -18.98 -1.10
N ARG A 126 19.51 -18.01 -0.64
CA ARG A 126 20.09 -16.96 -1.49
C ARG A 126 21.59 -16.89 -1.35
N GLN A 127 22.25 -16.53 -2.45
CA GLN A 127 23.66 -16.19 -2.51
C GLN A 127 23.79 -14.90 -3.31
N ASP A 128 24.48 -13.90 -2.77
CA ASP A 128 24.70 -12.59 -3.42
C ASP A 128 23.40 -11.92 -3.92
N GLY A 129 22.33 -12.04 -3.14
CA GLY A 129 21.00 -11.49 -3.44
C GLY A 129 20.16 -12.31 -4.42
N GLN A 130 20.74 -13.31 -5.07
CA GLN A 130 20.06 -14.18 -6.03
C GLN A 130 19.53 -15.45 -5.34
N ILE A 131 18.38 -15.94 -5.82
CA ILE A 131 17.80 -17.20 -5.34
C ILE A 131 18.60 -18.34 -5.97
N VAL A 132 19.20 -19.18 -5.12
CA VAL A 132 19.91 -20.40 -5.55
C VAL A 132 19.11 -21.67 -5.25
N ASP A 133 18.07 -21.54 -4.43
CA ASP A 133 17.13 -22.59 -4.09
C ASP A 133 15.78 -21.96 -3.77
N PHE A 134 14.75 -22.35 -4.52
CA PHE A 134 13.41 -21.80 -4.36
C PHE A 134 12.69 -22.35 -3.12
N GLY A 135 13.20 -23.38 -2.44
CA GLY A 135 12.53 -23.99 -1.29
C GLY A 135 11.19 -24.64 -1.67
N THR A 136 10.26 -24.70 -0.71
CA THR A 136 8.93 -25.29 -0.90
C THR A 136 7.83 -24.44 -0.28
N CYS A 137 6.57 -24.75 -0.61
CA CYS A 137 5.43 -24.29 0.17
C CYS A 137 5.54 -24.79 1.63
N PRO A 138 4.94 -24.07 2.60
CA PRO A 138 4.23 -22.80 2.44
C PRO A 138 5.18 -21.59 2.30
N ILE A 139 4.63 -20.45 1.86
CA ILE A 139 5.30 -19.15 1.93
C ILE A 139 5.25 -18.66 3.38
N LEU A 140 6.39 -18.28 3.93
CA LEU A 140 6.55 -17.66 5.23
C LEU A 140 6.56 -16.14 5.07
N ALA A 141 5.61 -15.47 5.68
CA ALA A 141 5.57 -14.02 5.79
C ALA A 141 6.16 -13.57 7.12
N GLU A 142 7.09 -12.62 7.06
CA GLU A 142 7.58 -11.90 8.23
C GLU A 142 6.43 -11.12 8.87
N VAL A 143 6.39 -11.16 10.20
CA VAL A 143 5.44 -10.37 10.99
C VAL A 143 5.80 -8.89 10.85
N THR A 144 4.84 -8.11 10.37
CA THR A 144 4.97 -6.64 10.34
C THR A 144 4.61 -6.07 11.70
N GLU A 145 5.57 -5.45 12.37
CA GLU A 145 5.40 -4.77 13.65
C GLU A 145 5.24 -3.26 13.42
N ALA A 146 4.07 -2.72 13.78
CA ALA A 146 3.80 -1.29 13.68
C ALA A 146 2.70 -0.82 14.64
N GLU A 147 2.78 0.43 15.05
CA GLU A 147 1.62 1.16 15.57
C GLU A 147 0.91 1.83 14.39
N VAL A 148 -0.39 1.57 14.26
CA VAL A 148 -1.23 2.05 13.17
C VAL A 148 -2.30 2.95 13.75
N SER A 149 -2.46 4.12 13.14
CA SER A 149 -3.50 5.08 13.49
C SER A 149 -4.31 5.45 12.26
N ILE A 150 -5.63 5.27 12.33
CA ILE A 150 -6.57 5.54 11.25
C ILE A 150 -7.54 6.63 11.69
N ARG A 151 -7.64 7.71 10.91
CA ARG A 151 -8.65 8.76 11.14
C ARG A 151 -10.01 8.21 10.73
N THR A 152 -10.99 8.29 11.64
CA THR A 152 -12.33 7.77 11.39
C THR A 152 -13.39 8.46 12.24
N LYS A 153 -14.58 8.63 11.65
CA LYS A 153 -15.79 9.13 12.31
C LYS A 153 -16.56 8.04 13.05
N HIS A 154 -16.14 6.77 12.92
CA HIS A 154 -16.80 5.62 13.53
C HIS A 154 -16.07 5.19 14.81
N PRO A 155 -16.53 5.60 16.01
CA PRO A 155 -15.90 5.20 17.27
C PRO A 155 -16.05 3.71 17.59
N GLY A 156 -17.00 3.02 16.94
CA GLY A 156 -17.32 1.61 17.17
C GLY A 156 -16.53 0.61 16.32
N LEU A 157 -15.50 1.04 15.61
CA LEU A 157 -14.68 0.14 14.79
C LEU A 157 -13.88 -0.84 15.65
N ILE A 158 -13.99 -2.11 15.32
CA ILE A 158 -13.26 -3.22 15.92
C ILE A 158 -12.25 -3.74 14.91
N VAL A 159 -11.01 -3.96 15.36
CA VAL A 159 -9.94 -4.55 14.54
C VAL A 159 -9.86 -6.04 14.83
N TRP A 160 -10.14 -6.84 13.82
CA TRP A 160 -10.03 -8.30 13.84
C TRP A 160 -8.83 -8.73 13.02
N SER A 161 -7.91 -9.49 13.61
CA SER A 161 -6.95 -10.28 12.84
C SER A 161 -7.69 -11.41 12.14
N ILE A 162 -7.44 -11.58 10.84
CA ILE A 162 -8.07 -12.64 10.02
C ILE A 162 -7.01 -13.53 9.35
N SER A 163 -7.35 -14.79 9.11
CA SER A 163 -6.49 -15.71 8.35
C SER A 163 -6.49 -15.37 6.86
N ALA A 164 -5.66 -16.06 6.08
CA ALA A 164 -5.63 -15.90 4.62
C ALA A 164 -6.97 -16.27 3.95
N GLU A 165 -7.75 -17.13 4.58
CA GLU A 165 -9.09 -17.55 4.16
C GLU A 165 -10.20 -16.60 4.66
N GLY A 166 -9.84 -15.58 5.47
CA GLY A 166 -10.78 -14.59 6.00
C GLY A 166 -11.46 -14.98 7.32
N PHE A 167 -11.01 -16.04 7.99
CA PHE A 167 -11.56 -16.43 9.29
C PHE A 167 -11.01 -15.55 10.42
N TYR A 168 -11.85 -15.20 11.40
CA TYR A 168 -11.41 -14.46 12.58
C TYR A 168 -10.44 -15.27 13.42
N VAL A 169 -9.27 -14.69 13.67
CA VAL A 169 -8.21 -15.25 14.52
C VAL A 169 -8.31 -14.66 15.93
N GLY A 170 -8.50 -13.35 16.03
CA GLY A 170 -8.59 -12.68 17.32
C GLY A 170 -8.82 -11.17 17.19
N ARG A 171 -9.29 -10.56 18.28
CA ARG A 171 -9.52 -9.12 18.37
C ARG A 171 -8.24 -8.41 18.81
N VAL A 172 -7.79 -7.45 18.00
CA VAL A 172 -6.65 -6.59 18.35
C VAL A 172 -7.12 -5.48 19.29
N PRO A 173 -6.44 -5.23 20.42
CA PRO A 173 -6.75 -4.11 21.29
C PRO A 173 -6.61 -2.77 20.57
N THR A 174 -7.61 -1.90 20.75
CA THR A 174 -7.67 -0.59 20.10
C THR A 174 -7.95 0.51 21.12
N THR A 175 -7.48 1.72 20.81
CA THR A 175 -7.86 2.95 21.50
C THR A 175 -8.48 3.89 20.48
N TYR A 176 -9.63 4.47 20.79
CA TYR A 176 -10.23 5.54 20.00
C TYR A 176 -10.24 6.84 20.80
N ALA A 177 -9.57 7.87 20.27
CA ALA A 177 -9.56 9.20 20.86
C ALA A 177 -9.48 10.27 19.78
N ASN A 178 -10.24 11.36 19.92
CA ASN A 178 -10.17 12.54 19.05
C ASN A 178 -10.28 12.24 17.53
N GLY A 179 -11.12 11.27 17.14
CA GLY A 179 -11.28 10.90 15.72
C GLY A 179 -10.23 9.92 15.19
N LEU A 180 -9.39 9.33 16.05
CA LEU A 180 -8.29 8.46 15.67
C LEU A 180 -8.41 7.08 16.34
N LEU A 181 -8.52 6.03 15.52
CA LEU A 181 -8.44 4.64 15.93
C LEU A 181 -6.97 4.20 15.91
N THR A 182 -6.40 3.87 17.06
CA THR A 182 -4.99 3.46 17.20
C THR A 182 -4.88 2.02 17.72
N PHE A 183 -4.00 1.23 17.13
CA PHE A 183 -3.74 -0.16 17.52
C PHE A 183 -2.34 -0.61 17.10
N ARG A 184 -1.90 -1.77 17.60
CA ARG A 184 -0.61 -2.36 17.24
C ARG A 184 -0.81 -3.66 16.48
N ILE A 185 -0.10 -3.79 15.37
CA ILE A 185 0.02 -5.04 14.60
C ILE A 185 1.35 -5.71 14.91
N GLY A 186 1.39 -7.03 14.80
CA GLY A 186 2.59 -7.85 15.03
C GLY A 186 2.86 -8.24 16.48
N ASP A 187 2.07 -7.76 17.44
CA ASP A 187 2.15 -8.14 18.86
C ASP A 187 1.22 -9.34 19.17
N VAL A 188 -0.09 -9.09 19.19
CA VAL A 188 -1.12 -10.12 19.39
C VAL A 188 -1.80 -10.50 18.08
N PHE A 189 -2.07 -11.79 17.89
CA PHE A 189 -2.71 -12.34 16.69
C PHE A 189 -2.06 -11.87 15.39
N PRO A 190 -0.73 -12.04 15.22
CA PRO A 190 -0.03 -11.54 14.03
C PRO A 190 -0.61 -12.16 12.76
N SER A 191 -0.97 -11.29 11.82
CA SER A 191 -1.45 -11.66 10.49
C SER A 191 -0.97 -10.64 9.47
N ILE A 192 -1.06 -11.01 8.19
CA ILE A 192 -0.93 -10.08 7.07
C ILE A 192 -2.24 -9.36 6.74
N TYR A 193 -3.36 -9.77 7.35
CA TYR A 193 -4.69 -9.21 7.11
C TYR A 193 -5.43 -8.89 8.41
N TYR A 194 -6.08 -7.72 8.45
CA TYR A 194 -6.92 -7.28 9.55
C TYR A 194 -8.21 -6.66 9.00
N LEU A 195 -9.35 -7.22 9.38
CA LEU A 195 -10.67 -6.67 9.05
C LEU A 195 -11.07 -5.65 10.13
N ILE A 196 -11.41 -4.44 9.71
CA ILE A 196 -11.79 -3.36 10.61
C ILE A 196 -13.23 -2.97 10.31
N ARG A 197 -14.14 -3.28 11.24
CA ARG A 197 -15.57 -3.02 11.03
C ARG A 197 -16.31 -2.75 12.33
N THR A 198 -17.48 -2.13 12.23
CA THR A 198 -18.46 -2.17 13.33
C THR A 198 -19.04 -3.59 13.47
N GLU A 199 -19.65 -3.89 14.62
CA GLU A 199 -20.39 -5.16 14.79
C GLU A 199 -21.51 -5.30 13.75
#